data_AF-A0A923VBT5-F1
#
_entry.id   AF-A0A923VBT5-F1
#
_cell.length_a   1.000
_cell.length_b   1.000
_cell.length_c   1.000
_cell.angle_alpha   90.00
_cell.angle_beta   90.00
_cell.angle_gamma   90.00
#
_symmetry.space_group_name_H-M   'P 1'
#
loop_
_entity.id
_entity.type
_entity.pdbx_description
1 polymer ?
#
loop_
_entity_poly.entity_id
_entity_poly.type
_entity_poly.pdbx_seq_one_letter_code
_entity_poly.pdbx_strand_id
1 'polypeptide(L)' 'MTYSAFYHQYRRQYLKQPVVTMRLVHNPGDKIFFYFADGISITDRSTGQKTKTQLFVGVLPFSGLTKGEFLLDQR' A
#
# COMPACT_ATOMS: atom_id res chain seq x y z
N MET A 1 -25.35 20.52 -5.66
CA MET A 1 -24.86 19.69 -6.78
C MET A 1 -24.39 18.36 -6.21
N THR A 2 -24.90 17.22 -6.68
CA THR A 2 -24.49 15.89 -6.17
C THR A 2 -23.20 15.43 -6.83
N TYR A 3 -22.43 14.54 -6.18
CA TYR A 3 -21.19 13.98 -6.74
C TYR A 3 -21.40 13.37 -8.14
N SER A 4 -22.53 12.70 -8.35
CA SER A 4 -22.91 12.13 -9.64
C SER A 4 -23.04 13.21 -10.74
N ALA A 5 -23.75 14.31 -10.47
CA ALA A 5 -23.90 15.41 -11.41
C ALA A 5 -22.55 16.07 -11.77
N PHE A 6 -21.67 16.27 -10.78
CA PHE A 6 -20.30 16.75 -10.99
C PHE A 6 -19.50 15.80 -11.90
N TYR A 7 -19.52 14.49 -11.60
CA TYR A 7 -18.76 13.49 -12.33
C TYR A 7 -19.19 13.39 -13.81
N HIS A 8 -20.50 13.42 -14.07
CA HIS A 8 -21.02 13.41 -15.44
C HIS A 8 -20.62 14.66 -16.22
N GLN A 9 -20.68 15.84 -15.59
CA GLN A 9 -20.27 17.08 -16.23
C GLN A 9 -18.76 17.15 -16.49
N TYR A 10 -17.96 16.72 -15.52
CA TYR A 10 -16.50 16.60 -15.66
C TYR A 10 -16.12 15.67 -16.83
N ARG A 11 -16.72 14.47 -16.92
CA ARG A 11 -16.46 13.56 -18.04
C ARG A 11 -16.87 14.11 -19.40
N ARG A 12 -17.98 14.86 -19.48
CA ARG A 12 -18.45 15.48 -20.74
C ARG A 12 -17.53 16.62 -21.19
N GLN A 13 -17.00 17.42 -20.27
CA GLN A 13 -16.11 18.53 -20.59
C GLN A 13 -14.66 18.10 -20.84
N TYR A 14 -14.17 17.11 -20.09
CA TYR A 14 -12.78 16.65 -20.13
C TYR A 14 -12.69 15.24 -20.72
N LEU A 15 -13.11 15.09 -21.99
CA LEU A 15 -13.11 13.82 -22.74
C LEU A 15 -11.71 13.26 -23.04
N LYS A 16 -10.68 14.12 -23.02
CA LYS A 16 -9.30 13.68 -23.19
C LYS A 16 -8.92 12.86 -21.96
N GLN A 17 -8.57 11.60 -22.17
CA GLN A 17 -7.93 10.82 -21.11
C GLN A 17 -6.71 11.61 -20.63
N PRO A 18 -6.54 11.80 -19.31
CA PRO A 18 -5.34 12.43 -18.80
C PRO A 18 -4.15 11.68 -19.39
N VAL A 19 -3.24 12.42 -20.02
CA VAL A 19 -1.96 11.87 -20.45
C VAL A 19 -1.35 11.23 -19.21
N VAL A 20 -0.98 9.95 -19.29
CA VAL A 20 -0.34 9.26 -18.17
C VAL A 20 1.02 9.91 -17.96
N THR A 21 1.08 10.88 -17.04
CA THR A 21 2.31 11.62 -16.72
C THR A 21 3.19 10.90 -15.70
N MET A 22 2.69 9.83 -15.07
CA MET A 22 3.38 9.06 -14.03
C MET A 22 3.46 7.57 -14.37
N ARG A 23 4.01 7.22 -15.54
CA ARG A 23 4.35 5.82 -15.82
C ARG A 23 5.66 5.48 -15.12
N LEU A 24 5.59 4.78 -13.99
CA LEU A 24 6.76 4.19 -13.35
C LEU A 24 7.16 2.92 -14.12
N VAL A 25 8.40 2.89 -14.59
CA VAL A 25 9.00 1.67 -15.16
C VAL A 25 9.71 0.94 -14.03
N HIS A 26 9.36 -0.33 -13.85
CA HIS A 26 10.03 -1.25 -12.93
C HIS A 26 10.68 -2.32 -13.80
N ASN A 27 12.00 -2.33 -13.91
CA ASN A 27 12.66 -3.49 -14.51
C ASN A 27 12.84 -4.58 -13.43
N PRO A 28 12.86 -5.87 -13.80
CA PRO A 28 13.09 -6.94 -12.84
C PRO A 28 14.43 -6.77 -12.11
N GLY A 29 14.41 -6.79 -10.78
CA GLY A 29 15.62 -6.75 -9.94
C GLY A 29 16.22 -5.36 -9.71
N ASP A 30 15.79 -4.32 -10.43
CA ASP A 30 16.37 -2.97 -10.29
C ASP A 30 16.09 -2.31 -8.93
N LYS A 31 14.93 -2.60 -8.33
CA LYS A 31 14.44 -1.94 -7.13
C LYS A 31 13.67 -2.91 -6.24
N ILE A 32 13.71 -2.64 -4.94
CA ILE A 32 12.82 -3.22 -3.93
C ILE A 32 12.20 -2.04 -3.17
N PHE A 33 10.90 -2.13 -2.89
CA PHE A 33 10.21 -1.16 -2.03
C PHE A 33 9.99 -1.76 -0.66
N PHE A 34 10.31 -0.97 0.37
CA PHE A 34 10.11 -1.33 1.77
C PHE A 34 9.02 -0.45 2.38
N TYR A 35 8.23 -1.05 3.27
CA TYR A 35 7.21 -0.32 4.02
C TYR A 35 7.03 -0.91 5.41
N PHE A 36 6.63 -0.05 6.35
CA PHE A 36 6.15 -0.44 7.67
C PHE A 36 4.66 -0.18 7.77
N ALA A 37 3.90 -1.20 8.16
CA ALA A 37 2.47 -1.11 8.44
C ALA A 37 2.17 -1.57 9.87
N ASP A 38 0.98 -1.25 10.37
CA ASP A 38 0.49 -1.86 11.61
C ASP A 38 0.44 -3.39 11.48
N GLY A 39 1.01 -4.08 12.47
CA GLY A 39 1.03 -5.53 12.53
C GLY A 39 -0.17 -6.12 13.27
N ILE A 40 -0.10 -7.43 13.52
CA ILE A 40 -1.08 -8.14 14.36
C ILE A 40 -0.65 -8.14 15.82
N SER A 41 -1.59 -8.18 16.76
CA SER A 41 -1.23 -8.23 18.18
C SER A 41 -0.86 -9.66 18.60
N ILE A 42 0.25 -9.80 19.32
CA ILE A 42 0.57 -11.03 20.06
C ILE A 42 -0.26 -11.00 21.35
N THR A 43 -1.05 -12.04 21.59
CA THR A 43 -1.87 -12.15 22.81
C THR A 43 -1.27 -13.19 23.72
N ASP A 44 -0.92 -12.77 24.94
CA ASP A 44 -0.54 -13.66 26.02
C ASP A 44 -1.75 -14.51 26.43
N ARG A 45 -1.60 -15.84 26.42
CA ARG A 45 -2.72 -16.77 26.62
C ARG A 45 -3.19 -16.85 28.07
N SER A 46 -2.32 -16.60 29.05
CA SER A 46 -2.66 -16.73 30.47
C SER A 46 -3.24 -15.44 31.05
N THR A 47 -2.78 -14.29 30.57
CA THR A 47 -3.16 -12.96 31.07
C THR A 47 -4.11 -12.21 30.14
N GLY A 48 -4.18 -12.59 28.86
CA GLY A 48 -4.92 -11.85 27.84
C GLY A 48 -4.26 -10.54 27.40
N GLN A 49 -3.06 -10.23 27.90
CA GLN A 49 -2.32 -9.03 27.52
C GLN A 49 -1.98 -9.03 26.03
N LYS A 50 -2.18 -7.89 25.36
CA LYS A 50 -1.87 -7.73 23.93
C LYS A 50 -0.63 -6.87 23.74
N THR A 51 0.34 -7.42 23.02
CA THR A 51 1.52 -6.68 22.54
C THR A 51 1.32 -6.36 21.07
N LYS A 52 1.31 -5.08 20.71
CA LYS A 52 1.22 -4.65 19.32
C LYS A 52 2.54 -4.97 18.60
N THR A 53 2.45 -5.35 17.34
CA THR A 53 3.60 -5.54 16.45
C THR A 53 3.51 -4.61 15.25
N GLN A 54 4.53 -4.59 14.44
CA GLN A 54 4.62 -3.85 13.18
C GLN A 54 4.95 -4.86 12.06
N LEU A 55 4.35 -4.70 10.88
CA LEU A 55 4.69 -5.50 9.71
C LEU A 55 5.77 -4.76 8.92
N PHE A 56 6.96 -5.33 8.82
CA PHE A 56 7.97 -4.91 7.86
C PHE A 56 7.80 -5.72 6.59
N VAL A 57 7.62 -5.05 5.45
CA VAL A 57 7.36 -5.71 4.16
C VAL A 57 8.25 -5.15 3.06
N GLY A 58 8.80 -6.05 2.25
CA GLY A 58 9.54 -5.76 1.03
C GLY A 58 8.83 -6.33 -0.19
N VAL A 59 8.76 -5.55 -1.27
CA VAL A 59 8.11 -5.96 -2.53
C VAL A 59 9.03 -5.67 -3.72
N LEU A 60 9.17 -6.65 -4.62
CA LEU A 60 9.73 -6.43 -5.95
C LEU A 60 8.64 -5.82 -6.85
N PRO A 61 8.76 -4.54 -7.27
CA PRO A 61 7.67 -3.83 -7.93
C PRO A 61 7.40 -4.33 -9.36
N PHE A 62 8.36 -5.01 -10.00
CA PHE A 62 8.14 -5.63 -11.31
C PHE A 62 7.28 -6.91 -11.23
N SER A 63 7.56 -7.79 -10.27
CA SER A 63 6.91 -9.11 -10.18
C SER A 63 5.81 -9.19 -9.12
N GLY A 64 5.74 -8.22 -8.21
CA GLY A 64 4.85 -8.25 -7.04
C GLY A 64 5.29 -9.26 -5.97
N LEU A 65 6.44 -9.93 -6.14
CA LEU A 65 6.95 -10.86 -5.13
C LEU A 65 7.18 -10.12 -3.81
N THR A 66 6.50 -10.59 -2.77
CA THR A 66 6.39 -9.92 -1.49
C THR A 66 6.93 -10.81 -0.38
N LYS A 67 7.75 -10.25 0.50
CA LYS A 67 8.19 -10.88 1.74
C LYS A 67 7.93 -9.95 2.90
N GLY A 68 7.37 -10.45 4.00
CA GLY A 68 7.13 -9.67 5.20
C GLY A 68 7.42 -10.43 6.48
N GLU A 69 7.78 -9.70 7.52
CA GLU A 69 8.11 -10.19 8.86
C GLU A 69 7.49 -9.27 9.90
N PHE A 70 6.94 -9.84 10.98
CA PHE A 70 6.41 -9.06 12.11
C PHE A 70 7.53 -8.72 13.09
N LEU A 71 7.67 -7.45 13.44
CA LEU A 71 8.66 -6.91 14.36
C LEU A 71 7.98 -6.30 15.58
N LEU A 72 8.69 -6.24 16.71
CA LEU A 72 8.16 -5.64 17.94
C LEU A 72 8.12 -4.11 17.86
N ASP A 73 9.05 -3.50 17.14
CA ASP A 73 9.12 -2.07 16.89
C ASP A 73 9.73 -1.76 15.51
N GLN A 74 9.82 -0.47 15.17
CA GLN A 74 10.38 0.03 13.89
C GLN A 74 11.82 0.56 14.06
N ARG A 75 12.52 0.15 15.12
CA ARG A 75 13.86 0.67 15.44
C ARG A 75 14.96 -0.10 14.73
#